data_AF-A0A3S4SPA3-F1
#
_entry.id   AF-A0A3S4SPA3-F1
#
_cell.length_a   1.000
_cell.length_b   1.000
_cell.length_c   1.000
_cell.angle_alpha   90.00
_cell.angle_beta   90.00
_cell.angle_gamma   90.00
#
_symmetry.space_group_name_H-M   'P 1'
#
loop_
_entity.id
_entity.type
_entity.pdbx_description
1 polymer ?
#
loop_
_entity_poly.entity_id
_entity_poly.type
_entity_poly.pdbx_seq_one_letter_code
_entity_poly.pdbx_strand_id
1 'polypeptide(L)'
;MESGCFVVAANRCGREFYKVKDSYIEFAGRTKIINPKGEIIQELGEYEEISCVELDDVKAQRENLTYLKDLNLKLCRKMYKNLKA
;
A
#
# COMPACT_ATOMS: atom_id res chain seq x y z
N MET A 1 -8.67 -3.86 -5.79
CA MET A 1 -8.14 -3.52 -4.44
C MET A 1 -9.30 -3.24 -3.49
N GLU A 2 -9.24 -3.65 -2.22
CA GLU A 2 -10.40 -3.65 -1.28
C GLU A 2 -10.96 -2.27 -0.93
N SER A 3 -10.15 -1.21 -1.06
CA SER A 3 -10.53 0.18 -0.74
C SER A 3 -10.67 1.07 -1.98
N GLY A 4 -10.23 0.57 -3.15
CA GLY A 4 -10.03 1.33 -4.40
C GLY A 4 -9.48 2.72 -4.15
N CYS A 5 -8.36 2.77 -3.46
CA CYS A 5 -7.55 3.96 -3.31
C CYS A 5 -6.19 3.72 -3.97
N PHE A 6 -5.45 4.79 -4.22
CA PHE A 6 -4.03 4.65 -4.48
C PHE A 6 -3.31 4.16 -3.22
N VAL A 7 -2.27 3.38 -3.42
CA VAL A 7 -1.37 2.95 -2.35
C VAL A 7 0.07 3.20 -2.76
N VAL A 8 0.81 3.81 -1.85
CA VAL A 8 2.26 3.99 -1.97
C VAL A 8 2.93 3.06 -0.98
N ALA A 9 3.70 2.10 -1.49
CA ALA A 9 4.56 1.23 -0.72
C ALA A 9 5.99 1.76 -0.81
N ALA A 10 6.38 2.65 0.10
CA ALA A 10 7.71 3.24 0.15
C ALA A 10 8.69 2.36 0.93
N ASN A 11 9.89 2.21 0.39
CA ASN A 11 10.98 1.46 1.01
C ASN A 11 12.30 2.22 0.86
N ARG A 12 13.23 1.95 1.78
CA ARG A 12 14.60 2.47 1.71
C ARG A 12 15.42 1.67 0.69
N CYS A 13 16.53 2.25 0.23
CA CYS A 13 17.56 1.60 -0.60
C CYS A 13 18.92 1.58 0.11
N GLY A 14 19.83 0.73 -0.36
CA GLY A 14 21.21 0.66 0.12
C GLY A 14 21.41 -0.22 1.37
N ARG A 15 22.58 -0.08 2.02
CA ARG A 15 22.99 -0.92 3.17
C ARG A 15 23.21 -0.07 4.41
N GLU A 16 22.72 -0.54 5.56
CA GLU A 16 22.94 0.10 6.87
C GLU A 16 23.50 -0.91 7.87
N PHE A 17 24.43 -0.45 8.70
CA PHE A 17 25.01 -1.27 9.75
C PHE A 17 24.08 -1.36 10.97
N TYR A 18 23.64 -2.57 11.29
CA TYR A 18 22.74 -2.87 12.39
C TYR A 18 23.52 -3.30 13.63
N LYS A 19 23.77 -2.33 14.52
CA LYS A 19 24.59 -2.49 15.73
C LYS A 19 24.16 -3.63 16.65
N VAL A 20 22.87 -3.96 16.71
CA VAL A 20 22.34 -4.98 17.64
C VAL A 20 22.74 -6.40 17.21
N LYS A 21 22.88 -6.66 15.91
CA LYS A 21 23.29 -7.97 15.39
C LYS A 21 24.70 -7.96 14.76
N ASP A 22 25.44 -6.86 14.93
CA ASP A 22 26.79 -6.69 14.38
C ASP A 22 26.87 -7.06 12.88
N SER A 23 25.87 -6.64 12.11
CA SER A 23 25.71 -7.05 10.70
C SER A 23 25.14 -5.94 9.82
N TYR A 24 25.28 -6.08 8.51
CA TYR A 24 24.67 -5.16 7.55
C TYR A 24 23.27 -5.64 7.15
N ILE A 25 22.31 -4.71 7.16
CA ILE A 25 20.98 -4.90 6.57
C ILE A 25 20.98 -4.24 5.19
N GLU A 26 20.47 -4.95 4.20
CA GLU A 26 20.30 -4.46 2.84
C GLU A 26 18.82 -4.20 2.58
N PHE A 27 18.51 -2.97 2.18
CA PHE A 27 17.15 -2.56 1.85
C PHE A 27 16.91 -2.73 0.36
N ALA A 28 15.84 -3.45 0.03
CA ALA A 28 15.54 -3.83 -1.35
C ALA A 28 15.12 -2.66 -2.26
N GLY A 29 14.83 -1.46 -1.74
CA GLY A 29 14.22 -0.40 -2.52
C GLY A 29 12.85 -0.85 -3.06
N ARG A 30 12.64 -0.73 -4.38
CA ARG A 30 11.41 -1.16 -5.07
C ARG A 30 10.16 -0.48 -4.54
N THR A 31 10.27 0.81 -4.24
CA THR A 31 9.09 1.63 -3.90
C THR A 31 8.09 1.57 -5.05
N LYS A 32 6.81 1.31 -4.75
CA LYS A 32 5.76 1.16 -5.76
C LYS A 32 4.57 2.05 -5.46
N ILE A 33 3.96 2.55 -6.52
CA ILE A 33 2.66 3.19 -6.48
C ILE A 33 1.67 2.29 -7.22
N ILE A 34 0.56 1.99 -6.56
CA ILE A 34 -0.49 1.10 -7.04
C ILE A 34 -1.78 1.92 -7.16
N ASN A 35 -2.48 1.79 -8.27
CA ASN A 35 -3.73 2.49 -8.52
C ASN A 35 -4.94 1.80 -7.83
N PRO A 36 -6.12 2.44 -7.80
CA PRO A 36 -7.34 1.86 -7.24
C PRO A 36 -7.77 0.50 -7.81
N LYS A 37 -7.35 0.17 -9.04
CA LYS A 37 -7.63 -1.13 -9.68
C LYS A 37 -6.71 -2.23 -9.13
N GLY A 38 -5.58 -1.86 -8.53
CA GLY A 38 -4.54 -2.79 -8.06
C GLY A 38 -3.39 -2.94 -9.04
N GLU A 39 -3.29 -2.07 -10.05
CA GLU A 39 -2.24 -2.08 -11.04
C GLU A 39 -1.05 -1.25 -10.53
N ILE A 40 0.17 -1.75 -10.75
CA ILE A 40 1.39 -0.98 -10.47
C ILE A 40 1.53 0.07 -11.56
N ILE A 41 1.41 1.33 -11.20
CA ILE A 41 1.56 2.46 -12.12
C ILE A 41 3.00 2.98 -12.15
N GLN A 42 3.73 2.83 -11.05
CA GLN A 42 5.14 3.15 -10.99
C GLN A 42 5.86 2.24 -10.01
N GLU A 43 7.09 1.89 -10.36
CA GLU A 43 8.02 1.12 -9.54
C GLU A 43 9.41 1.73 -9.68
N LEU A 44 10.00 2.11 -8.55
CA LEU A 44 11.36 2.60 -8.48
C LEU A 44 12.36 1.44 -8.37
N GLY A 45 13.63 1.75 -8.63
CA GLY A 45 14.73 0.80 -8.56
C GLY A 45 15.21 0.46 -7.14
N GLU A 46 16.45 -0.01 -7.07
CA GLU A 46 17.16 -0.37 -5.84
C GLU A 46 18.03 0.78 -5.31
N TYR A 47 17.98 1.95 -5.95
CA TYR A 47 18.77 3.13 -5.64
C TYR A 47 17.87 4.31 -5.28
N GLU A 48 18.49 5.42 -4.85
CA GLU A 48 17.80 6.63 -4.45
C GLU A 48 17.12 7.29 -5.65
N GLU A 49 15.79 7.41 -5.59
CA GLU A 49 14.96 7.90 -6.68
C GLU A 49 13.73 8.64 -6.14
N ILE A 50 13.11 9.46 -7.00
CA ILE A 50 11.89 10.21 -6.70
C ILE A 50 10.84 9.87 -7.76
N SER A 51 9.59 9.71 -7.33
CA SER A 51 8.44 9.45 -8.20
C SER A 51 7.29 10.40 -7.81
N CYS A 52 6.57 10.84 -8.83
CA CYS A 52 5.38 11.69 -8.71
C CYS A 52 4.27 11.10 -9.57
N VAL A 53 3.05 11.12 -9.05
CA VAL A 53 1.84 10.71 -9.79
C VAL A 53 0.72 11.70 -9.52
N GLU A 54 -0.12 11.93 -10.52
CA GLU A 54 -1.41 12.60 -10.38
C GLU A 54 -2.47 11.60 -9.89
N LEU A 55 -3.36 12.07 -9.01
CA LEU A 55 -4.35 11.23 -8.35
C LEU A 55 -5.74 11.42 -8.99
N ASP A 56 -6.03 10.61 -10.00
CA ASP A 56 -7.32 10.62 -10.69
C ASP A 56 -8.06 9.26 -10.56
N ASP A 57 -9.26 9.15 -11.10
CA ASP A 57 -10.02 7.89 -11.25
C ASP A 57 -10.55 7.20 -9.98
N VAL A 58 -10.25 7.66 -8.77
CA VAL A 58 -10.78 7.07 -7.52
C VAL A 58 -12.32 7.08 -7.51
N LYS A 59 -12.92 8.19 -7.93
CA LYS A 59 -14.39 8.34 -7.97
C LYS A 59 -15.00 7.36 -8.98
N ALA A 60 -14.50 7.37 -10.21
CA ALA A 60 -14.98 6.49 -11.28
C ALA A 60 -14.85 5.01 -10.89
N GLN A 61 -13.74 4.61 -10.25
CA GLN A 61 -13.54 3.25 -9.76
C GLN A 61 -14.61 2.83 -8.74
N ARG A 62 -14.90 3.69 -7.75
CA ARG A 62 -15.87 3.41 -6.67
C ARG A 62 -17.32 3.47 -7.13
N GLU A 63 -17.60 4.20 -8.19
CA GLU A 63 -18.92 4.22 -8.84
C GLU A 63 -19.15 2.93 -9.63
N ASN A 64 -18.13 2.43 -10.34
CA ASN A 64 -18.21 1.19 -11.13
C ASN A 64 -18.14 -0.07 -10.26
N LEU A 65 -17.42 -0.05 -9.14
CA LEU A 65 -17.30 -1.16 -8.22
C LEU A 65 -17.77 -0.73 -6.82
N THR A 66 -18.98 -1.14 -6.44
CA THR A 66 -19.68 -0.67 -5.24
C THR A 66 -19.34 -1.41 -3.95
N TYR A 67 -18.19 -2.09 -3.87
CA TYR A 67 -17.77 -2.91 -2.72
C TYR A 67 -17.83 -2.16 -1.37
N LEU A 68 -17.59 -0.84 -1.36
CA LEU A 68 -17.73 -0.02 -0.14
C LEU A 68 -19.19 0.17 0.29
N LYS A 69 -20.12 0.26 -0.67
CA LYS A 69 -21.56 0.36 -0.38
C LYS A 69 -22.12 -0.98 0.07
N ASP A 70 -21.60 -2.06 -0.49
CA ASP A 70 -22.05 -3.44 -0.22
C ASP A 70 -21.47 -4.00 1.08
N LEU A 71 -20.52 -3.29 1.71
CA LEU A 71 -19.87 -3.72 2.94
C LEU A 71 -20.85 -3.80 4.12
N ASN A 72 -21.04 -5.01 4.66
CA ASN A 72 -21.90 -5.23 5.82
C ASN A 72 -21.23 -4.79 7.13
N LEU A 73 -21.30 -3.49 7.41
CA LEU A 73 -20.71 -2.88 8.61
C LEU A 73 -21.22 -3.48 9.93
N LYS A 74 -22.47 -3.97 9.97
CA LYS A 74 -23.02 -4.62 11.17
C LYS A 74 -22.30 -5.92 11.46
N LEU A 75 -22.06 -6.73 10.43
CA LEU A 75 -21.32 -7.99 10.55
C LEU A 75 -19.85 -7.73 10.92
N CYS A 76 -19.17 -6.81 10.23
CA CYS A 76 -17.77 -6.45 10.52
C CYS A 76 -17.62 -6.02 11.99
N ARG A 77 -18.50 -5.14 12.50
CA ARG A 77 -18.48 -4.72 13.91
C ARG A 77 -18.67 -5.88 14.89
N LYS A 78 -19.51 -6.87 14.57
CA LYS A 78 -19.67 -8.07 15.41
C LYS A 78 -18.39 -8.90 15.45
N MET A 79 -17.71 -9.07 14.32
CA MET A 79 -16.44 -9.80 14.24
C MET A 79 -15.34 -9.12 15.07
N TYR A 80 -15.18 -7.80 14.93
CA TYR A 80 -14.17 -7.05 15.68
C TYR A 80 -14.39 -7.04 17.19
N LYS A 81 -15.63 -7.13 17.68
CA LYS A 81 -15.91 -7.25 19.13
C LYS A 81 -15.41 -8.57 19.73
N ASN A 82 -15.28 -9.62 18.92
CA ASN A 82 -14.80 -10.92 19.37
C ASN A 82 -13.27 -11.07 19.27
N LEU A 83 -12.61 -10.17 18.55
CA LEU A 83 -11.15 -10.00 18.56
C LEU A 83 -10.77 -9.24 19.84
N LYS A 84 -10.71 -9.95 20.98
CA LYS A 84 -10.00 -9.44 22.16
C LYS A 84 -8.50 -9.50 21.86
N ALA A 85 -7.84 -8.34 21.90
CA ALA A 85 -6.38 -8.23 21.98
C ALA A 85 -5.89 -8.65 23.37
#